data_AF-A0A2T1CGA8-F1
#
_entry.id   AF-A0A2T1CGA8-F1
#
_cell.length_a   1.000
_cell.length_b   1.000
_cell.length_c   1.000
_cell.angle_alpha   90.00
_cell.angle_beta   90.00
_cell.angle_gamma   90.00
#
_symmetry.space_group_name_H-M   'P 1'
#
loop_
_entity.id
_entity.type
_entity.pdbx_description
1 polymer ?
#
loop_
_entity_poly.entity_id
_entity_poly.type
_entity_poly.pdbx_seq_one_letter_code
_entity_poly.pdbx_strand_id
1 'polypeptide(L)'
;MQPIVKRLRFSEKTRYQIINIKTKTQIPTYAAICRWGICYSLAQDTVPSTVPQVFDSNLEISWETFVGDTGAVIPAAVIQFCRQHKLSLDSESIKRQFELHLARGIAYLVGLKLSGIEELIGLALVDRSAKPEIETKPSLLPIANQVTAKVIEPSTFQSKLETKTEAELNSESIKLVWQIPDKVKAAKRKKQISKKF
;
A
#
# COMPACT_ATOMS: atom_id res chain seq x y z
N MET A 1 -5.74 -19.05 3.69
CA MET A 1 -6.33 -17.73 4.00
C MET A 1 -7.53 -17.51 3.08
N GLN A 2 -8.58 -16.78 3.50
CA GLN A 2 -9.70 -16.49 2.60
C GLN A 2 -9.29 -15.45 1.54
N PRO A 3 -9.65 -15.65 0.26
CA PRO A 3 -9.33 -14.72 -0.80
C PRO A 3 -10.19 -13.44 -0.72
N ILE A 4 -9.63 -12.28 -1.07
CA ILE A 4 -10.41 -11.02 -1.16
C ILE A 4 -11.38 -11.09 -2.35
N VAL A 5 -10.92 -11.63 -3.47
CA VAL A 5 -11.73 -11.92 -4.65
C VAL A 5 -11.42 -13.30 -5.18
N LYS A 6 -12.37 -13.96 -5.84
CA LYS A 6 -12.12 -15.27 -6.48
C LYS A 6 -11.19 -15.16 -7.69
N ARG A 7 -11.41 -14.13 -8.52
CA ARG A 7 -10.63 -13.81 -9.71
C ARG A 7 -10.52 -12.29 -9.82
N LEU A 8 -9.36 -11.84 -10.27
CA LEU A 8 -9.15 -10.45 -10.65
C LEU A 8 -9.75 -10.25 -12.05
N ARG A 9 -10.61 -9.24 -12.18
CA ARG A 9 -11.16 -8.77 -13.44
C ARG A 9 -10.69 -7.34 -13.67
N PHE A 10 -10.64 -6.94 -14.92
CA PHE A 10 -10.08 -5.65 -15.32
C PHE A 10 -10.99 -4.91 -16.29
N SER A 11 -10.83 -3.60 -16.38
CA SER A 11 -11.33 -2.84 -17.51
C SER A 11 -10.46 -3.10 -18.75
N GLU A 12 -11.00 -2.91 -19.95
CA GLU A 12 -10.21 -2.99 -21.18
C GLU A 12 -9.02 -2.01 -21.13
N LYS A 13 -9.23 -0.79 -20.61
CA LYS A 13 -8.15 0.18 -20.39
C LYS A 13 -7.03 -0.40 -19.52
N THR A 14 -7.38 -0.99 -18.37
CA THR A 14 -6.39 -1.58 -17.46
C THR A 14 -5.69 -2.77 -18.10
N ARG A 15 -6.40 -3.60 -18.87
CA ARG A 15 -5.79 -4.69 -19.65
C ARG A 15 -4.72 -4.17 -20.62
N TYR A 16 -5.03 -3.14 -21.40
CA TYR A 16 -4.05 -2.53 -22.31
C TYR A 16 -2.83 -1.98 -21.57
N GLN A 17 -3.04 -1.35 -20.41
CA GLN A 17 -1.96 -0.85 -19.55
C GLN A 17 -1.05 -1.99 -19.06
N ILE A 18 -1.63 -3.11 -18.61
CA ILE A 18 -0.87 -4.30 -18.18
C ILE A 18 -0.04 -4.86 -19.35
N ILE A 19 -0.62 -4.98 -20.54
CA ILE A 19 0.09 -5.45 -21.73
C ILE A 19 1.25 -4.51 -22.08
N ASN A 20 1.03 -3.20 -22.03
CA ASN A 20 2.07 -2.21 -22.28
C ASN A 20 3.25 -2.35 -21.30
N ILE A 21 2.97 -2.44 -20.00
CA ILE A 21 4.01 -2.66 -18.98
C ILE A 21 4.76 -3.96 -19.25
N LYS A 22 4.05 -5.05 -19.59
CA LYS A 22 4.65 -6.34 -19.92
C LYS A 22 5.65 -6.23 -21.08
N THR A 23 5.25 -5.57 -22.17
CA THR A 23 6.10 -5.40 -23.35
C THR A 23 7.38 -4.63 -23.05
N LYS A 24 7.32 -3.62 -22.16
CA LYS A 24 8.49 -2.82 -21.80
C LYS A 24 9.41 -3.50 -20.79
N THR A 25 8.83 -4.14 -19.78
CA THR A 25 9.59 -4.74 -18.66
C THR A 25 10.00 -6.18 -18.90
N GLN A 26 9.46 -6.84 -19.93
CA GLN A 26 9.66 -8.26 -20.24
C GLN A 26 9.28 -9.22 -19.10
N ILE A 27 8.44 -8.77 -18.16
CA ILE A 27 7.93 -9.62 -17.08
C ILE A 27 6.95 -10.64 -17.66
N PRO A 28 7.16 -11.96 -17.48
CA PRO A 28 6.39 -12.98 -18.20
C PRO A 28 4.92 -13.03 -17.77
N THR A 29 4.62 -12.79 -16.50
CA THR A 29 3.29 -13.01 -15.91
C THR A 29 2.55 -11.71 -15.62
N TYR A 30 1.27 -11.65 -16.00
CA TYR A 30 0.40 -10.53 -15.64
C TYR A 30 0.20 -10.40 -14.13
N ALA A 31 0.22 -11.53 -13.41
CA ALA A 31 0.12 -11.56 -11.96
C ALA A 31 1.25 -10.75 -11.30
N ALA A 32 2.50 -10.92 -11.75
CA ALA A 32 3.63 -10.15 -11.22
C ALA A 32 3.46 -8.65 -11.43
N ILE A 33 3.00 -8.22 -12.61
CA ILE A 33 2.73 -6.80 -12.91
C ILE A 33 1.61 -6.25 -11.99
N CYS A 34 0.56 -7.05 -11.75
CA CYS A 34 -0.51 -6.68 -10.82
C CYS A 34 0.01 -6.52 -9.38
N ARG A 35 0.94 -7.37 -8.94
CA ARG A 35 1.60 -7.24 -7.63
C ARG A 35 2.42 -5.96 -7.53
N TRP A 36 3.20 -5.63 -8.57
CA TRP A 36 3.91 -4.35 -8.64
C TRP A 36 2.94 -3.17 -8.54
N GLY A 37 1.84 -3.20 -9.29
CA GLY A 37 0.82 -2.16 -9.26
C GLY A 37 0.22 -1.96 -7.87
N ILE A 38 -0.28 -3.03 -7.23
CA ILE A 38 -0.91 -2.91 -5.91
C ILE A 38 0.10 -2.41 -4.85
N CYS A 39 1.33 -2.93 -4.85
CA CYS A 39 2.36 -2.52 -3.89
C CYS A 39 2.76 -1.05 -4.11
N TYR A 40 2.94 -0.64 -5.36
CA TYR A 40 3.29 0.74 -5.69
C TYR A 40 2.18 1.72 -5.28
N SER A 41 0.91 1.34 -5.50
CA SER A 41 -0.26 2.11 -5.09
C SER A 41 -0.34 2.26 -3.57
N LEU A 42 -0.24 1.15 -2.81
CA LEU A 42 -0.28 1.17 -1.35
C LEU A 42 0.85 2.02 -0.75
N ALA A 43 2.03 2.01 -1.37
CA ALA A 43 3.17 2.81 -0.93
C ALA A 43 2.98 4.34 -1.06
N GLN A 44 1.96 4.81 -1.80
CA GLN A 44 1.64 6.25 -1.88
C GLN A 44 0.81 6.77 -0.70
N ASP A 45 0.41 5.89 0.23
CA ASP A 45 -0.37 6.18 1.46
C ASP A 45 -1.56 7.17 1.27
N THR A 46 -2.22 7.09 0.13
CA THR A 46 -3.30 7.99 -0.29
C THR A 46 -4.51 7.17 -0.71
N VAL A 47 -5.69 7.56 -0.23
CA VAL A 47 -6.95 6.88 -0.55
C VAL A 47 -7.26 7.07 -2.04
N PRO A 48 -7.42 5.99 -2.82
CA PRO A 48 -7.79 6.08 -4.23
C PRO A 48 -9.16 6.75 -4.41
N SER A 49 -9.32 7.49 -5.51
CA SER A 49 -10.61 8.06 -5.88
C SER A 49 -11.66 6.95 -6.06
N THR A 50 -12.87 7.15 -5.54
CA THR A 50 -13.95 6.15 -5.48
C THR A 50 -14.64 5.87 -6.82
N VAL A 51 -13.98 6.15 -7.96
CA VAL A 51 -14.53 6.04 -9.31
C VAL A 51 -14.99 4.60 -9.58
N PRO A 52 -16.25 4.37 -9.98
CA PRO A 52 -16.75 3.05 -10.36
C PRO A 52 -15.80 2.36 -11.34
N GLN A 53 -15.49 1.08 -11.07
CA GLN A 53 -14.66 0.28 -11.98
C GLN A 53 -15.56 -0.51 -12.92
N VAL A 54 -15.29 -0.40 -14.22
CA VAL A 54 -15.92 -1.22 -15.26
C VAL A 54 -15.04 -2.45 -15.47
N PHE A 55 -15.65 -3.63 -15.50
CA PHE A 55 -14.97 -4.92 -15.68
C PHE A 55 -15.44 -5.60 -16.97
N ASP A 56 -15.16 -4.95 -18.10
CA ASP A 56 -15.55 -5.35 -19.46
C ASP A 56 -14.51 -6.22 -20.18
N SER A 57 -13.36 -6.45 -19.55
CA SER A 57 -12.27 -7.19 -20.18
C SER A 57 -12.38 -8.70 -20.10
N ASN A 58 -11.78 -9.38 -21.09
CA ASN A 58 -11.60 -10.83 -21.09
C ASN A 58 -10.39 -11.32 -20.28
N LEU A 59 -9.51 -10.41 -19.84
CA LEU A 59 -8.37 -10.77 -19.01
C LEU A 59 -8.85 -11.10 -17.60
N GLU A 60 -8.63 -12.34 -17.16
CA GLU A 60 -8.90 -12.78 -15.79
C GLU A 60 -7.69 -13.50 -15.20
N ILE A 61 -7.42 -13.25 -13.91
CA ILE A 61 -6.34 -13.90 -13.17
C ILE A 61 -6.95 -14.53 -11.92
N SER A 62 -6.74 -15.83 -11.68
CA SER A 62 -7.21 -16.46 -10.44
C SER A 62 -6.50 -15.88 -9.23
N TRP A 63 -7.16 -15.87 -8.08
CA TRP A 63 -6.56 -15.36 -6.85
C TRP A 63 -5.28 -16.11 -6.48
N GLU A 64 -5.26 -17.43 -6.67
CA GLU A 64 -4.11 -18.29 -6.37
C GLU A 64 -2.90 -17.92 -7.23
N THR A 65 -3.12 -17.67 -8.52
CA THR A 65 -2.08 -17.19 -9.45
C THR A 65 -1.62 -15.79 -9.07
N PHE A 66 -2.56 -14.92 -8.70
CA PHE A 66 -2.25 -13.56 -8.28
C PHE A 66 -1.39 -13.54 -7.03
N VAL A 67 -1.72 -14.31 -5.99
CA VAL A 67 -0.96 -14.33 -4.74
C VAL A 67 0.37 -15.07 -4.91
N GLY A 68 0.36 -16.24 -5.54
CA GLY A 68 1.54 -17.12 -5.63
C GLY A 68 2.25 -17.25 -4.28
N ASP A 69 3.57 -17.03 -4.27
CA ASP A 69 4.40 -17.21 -3.06
C ASP A 69 4.30 -16.04 -2.07
N THR A 70 3.64 -14.92 -2.44
CA THR A 70 3.48 -13.77 -1.53
C THR A 70 2.50 -14.03 -0.37
N GLY A 71 1.72 -15.10 -0.46
CA GLY A 71 0.82 -15.56 0.60
C GLY A 71 -0.12 -14.48 1.11
N ALA A 72 -0.06 -14.17 2.40
CA ALA A 72 -0.97 -13.24 3.07
C ALA A 72 -0.51 -11.76 3.02
N VAL A 73 0.64 -11.45 2.41
CA VAL A 73 1.25 -10.10 2.50
C VAL A 73 0.36 -9.04 1.85
N ILE A 74 -0.08 -9.25 0.61
CA ILE A 74 -0.92 -8.26 -0.09
C ILE A 74 -2.28 -8.07 0.61
N PRO A 75 -3.02 -9.13 0.98
CA PRO A 75 -4.27 -8.97 1.73
C PRO A 75 -4.09 -8.25 3.07
N ALA A 76 -3.05 -8.60 3.82
CA ALA A 76 -2.74 -7.94 5.08
C ALA A 76 -2.44 -6.45 4.88
N ALA A 77 -1.68 -6.09 3.84
CA ALA A 77 -1.37 -4.70 3.51
C ALA A 77 -2.63 -3.89 3.15
N VAL A 78 -3.57 -4.46 2.39
CA VAL A 78 -4.85 -3.79 2.05
C VAL A 78 -5.70 -3.59 3.31
N ILE A 79 -5.81 -4.61 4.17
CA ILE A 79 -6.56 -4.52 5.43
C ILE A 79 -5.93 -3.46 6.34
N GLN A 80 -4.60 -3.47 6.46
CA GLN A 80 -3.87 -2.49 7.26
C GLN A 80 -4.09 -1.07 6.75
N PHE A 81 -4.04 -0.86 5.43
CA PHE A 81 -4.37 0.43 4.82
C PHE A 81 -5.79 0.88 5.18
N CYS A 82 -6.77 0.00 5.07
CA CYS A 82 -8.15 0.32 5.45
C CYS A 82 -8.26 0.76 6.92
N ARG A 83 -7.54 0.09 7.82
CA ARG A 83 -7.47 0.46 9.24
C ARG A 83 -6.85 1.83 9.45
N GLN A 84 -5.71 2.11 8.81
CA GLN A 84 -4.99 3.37 8.93
C GLN A 84 -5.83 4.56 8.47
N HIS A 85 -6.57 4.39 7.37
CA HIS A 85 -7.44 5.42 6.79
C HIS A 85 -8.87 5.41 7.33
N LYS A 86 -9.14 4.67 8.42
CA LYS A 86 -10.47 4.56 9.06
C LYS A 86 -11.59 4.17 8.09
N LEU A 87 -11.29 3.34 7.11
CA LEU A 87 -12.25 2.78 6.16
C LEU A 87 -12.94 1.56 6.76
N SER A 88 -14.11 1.21 6.22
CA SER A 88 -14.84 0.02 6.66
C SER A 88 -14.06 -1.26 6.35
N LEU A 89 -14.11 -2.21 7.28
CA LEU A 89 -13.41 -3.50 7.23
C LEU A 89 -14.32 -4.66 6.81
N ASP A 90 -15.48 -4.34 6.24
CA ASP A 90 -16.32 -5.34 5.62
C ASP A 90 -15.67 -5.89 4.34
N SER A 91 -16.05 -7.12 3.97
CA SER A 91 -15.46 -7.83 2.84
C SER A 91 -15.67 -7.10 1.51
N GLU A 92 -16.78 -6.38 1.35
CA GLU A 92 -17.10 -5.64 0.13
C GLU A 92 -16.24 -4.37 0.01
N SER A 93 -16.06 -3.63 1.11
CA SER A 93 -15.19 -2.46 1.20
C SER A 93 -13.73 -2.83 0.97
N ILE A 94 -13.24 -3.92 1.59
CA ILE A 94 -11.86 -4.41 1.36
C ILE A 94 -11.68 -4.79 -0.11
N LYS A 95 -12.65 -5.51 -0.69
CA LYS A 95 -12.64 -5.85 -2.12
C LYS A 95 -12.60 -4.60 -2.99
N ARG A 96 -13.44 -3.60 -2.68
CA ARG A 96 -13.51 -2.35 -3.42
C ARG A 96 -12.20 -1.58 -3.37
N GLN A 97 -11.59 -1.47 -2.19
CA GLN A 97 -10.29 -0.84 -2.01
C GLN A 97 -9.18 -1.57 -2.76
N PHE A 98 -9.16 -2.90 -2.70
CA PHE A 98 -8.23 -3.71 -3.48
C PHE A 98 -8.33 -3.41 -4.99
N GLU A 99 -9.55 -3.42 -5.55
CA GLU A 99 -9.77 -3.15 -6.98
C GLU A 99 -9.35 -1.73 -7.38
N LEU A 100 -9.66 -0.73 -6.54
CA LEU A 100 -9.27 0.65 -6.77
C LEU A 100 -7.75 0.85 -6.72
N HIS A 101 -7.08 0.29 -5.69
CA HIS A 101 -5.63 0.37 -5.57
C HIS A 101 -4.94 -0.33 -6.74
N LEU A 102 -5.46 -1.47 -7.19
CA LEU A 102 -4.89 -2.21 -8.31
C LEU A 102 -4.97 -1.40 -9.59
N ALA A 103 -6.16 -0.88 -9.95
CA ALA A 103 -6.34 -0.07 -11.14
C ALA A 103 -5.48 1.21 -11.11
N ARG A 104 -5.45 1.91 -9.96
CA ARG A 104 -4.62 3.10 -9.77
C ARG A 104 -3.12 2.80 -9.90
N GLY A 105 -2.67 1.71 -9.28
CA GLY A 105 -1.27 1.28 -9.31
C GLY A 105 -0.78 0.99 -10.72
N ILE A 106 -1.58 0.25 -11.49
CA ILE A 106 -1.29 0.00 -12.91
C ILE A 106 -1.22 1.31 -13.70
N ALA A 107 -2.17 2.23 -13.47
CA ALA A 107 -2.16 3.53 -14.13
C ALA A 107 -0.90 4.35 -13.79
N TYR A 108 -0.44 4.33 -12.54
CA TYR A 108 0.79 4.99 -12.14
C TYR A 108 2.02 4.39 -12.82
N LEU A 109 2.15 3.06 -12.84
CA LEU A 109 3.27 2.40 -13.51
C LEU A 109 3.36 2.77 -15.00
N VAL A 110 2.23 2.90 -15.69
CA VAL A 110 2.22 3.42 -17.07
C VAL A 110 2.69 4.87 -17.15
N GLY A 111 2.28 5.71 -16.19
CA GLY A 111 2.68 7.12 -16.10
C GLY A 111 4.18 7.31 -15.91
N LEU A 112 4.87 6.36 -15.27
CA LEU A 112 6.33 6.38 -15.08
C LEU A 112 7.14 6.11 -16.37
N LYS A 113 6.48 5.76 -17.48
CA LYS A 113 7.13 5.49 -18.78
C LYS A 113 8.30 4.50 -18.69
N LEU A 114 8.12 3.41 -17.94
CA LEU A 114 9.11 2.33 -17.75
C LEU A 114 9.80 1.95 -19.07
N SER A 115 11.12 1.84 -19.08
CA SER A 115 11.94 1.40 -20.21
C SER A 115 12.39 -0.06 -20.10
N GLY A 116 12.42 -0.60 -18.88
CA GLY A 116 12.90 -1.93 -18.55
C GLY A 116 12.51 -2.33 -17.12
N ILE A 117 12.99 -3.50 -16.68
CA ILE A 117 12.74 -4.01 -15.33
C ILE A 117 13.56 -3.25 -14.27
N GLU A 118 14.67 -2.64 -14.67
CA GLU A 118 15.59 -1.87 -13.85
C GLU A 118 14.86 -0.71 -13.17
N GLU A 119 13.97 -0.04 -13.90
CA GLU A 119 13.14 1.04 -13.36
C GLU A 119 12.23 0.54 -12.24
N LEU A 120 11.61 -0.64 -12.39
CA LEU A 120 10.79 -1.23 -11.33
C LEU A 120 11.62 -1.57 -10.09
N ILE A 121 12.83 -2.10 -10.29
CA ILE A 121 13.76 -2.40 -9.20
C ILE A 121 14.18 -1.12 -8.49
N GLY A 122 14.47 -0.05 -9.24
CA GLY A 122 14.77 1.28 -8.70
C GLY A 122 13.68 1.77 -7.77
N LEU A 123 12.40 1.65 -8.15
CA LEU A 123 11.26 2.03 -7.30
C LEU A 123 11.15 1.25 -6.00
N ALA A 124 11.67 0.01 -5.95
CA ALA A 124 11.67 -0.82 -4.76
C ALA A 124 12.84 -0.49 -3.81
N LEU A 125 13.97 -0.03 -4.36
CA LEU A 125 15.18 0.28 -3.60
C LEU A 125 15.21 1.73 -3.07
N VAL A 126 14.39 2.63 -3.63
CA VAL A 126 14.25 3.99 -3.10
C VAL A 126 13.63 3.91 -1.70
N ASP A 127 14.43 4.25 -0.68
CA ASP A 127 13.96 4.36 0.69
C ASP A 127 12.99 5.54 0.82
N ARG A 128 11.70 5.23 0.87
CA ARG A 128 10.63 6.21 1.05
C ARG A 128 10.40 6.58 2.52
N SER A 129 11.15 5.99 3.46
CA SER A 129 11.08 6.35 4.88
C SER A 129 11.82 7.65 5.21
N ALA A 130 12.74 8.08 4.34
CA ALA A 130 13.36 9.40 4.40
C ALA A 130 12.39 10.46 3.87
N LYS A 131 11.50 10.93 4.75
CA LYS A 131 10.68 12.11 4.50
C LYS A 131 11.60 13.29 4.13
N PRO A 132 11.40 14.00 3.00
CA PRO A 132 12.10 15.24 2.77
C PRO A 132 11.60 16.24 3.81
N GLU A 133 12.44 16.54 4.80
CA GLU A 133 12.31 17.75 5.58
C GLU A 133 12.30 18.91 4.59
N ILE A 134 11.20 19.66 4.59
CA ILE A 134 11.07 20.87 3.80
C ILE A 134 12.07 21.85 4.39
N GLU A 135 13.28 21.88 3.84
CA GLU A 135 14.26 22.93 4.12
C GLU A 135 13.62 24.26 3.75
N THR A 136 13.22 24.99 4.79
CA THR A 136 12.82 26.38 4.68
C THR A 136 14.09 27.17 4.39
N LYS A 137 14.38 27.37 3.10
CA LYS A 137 15.49 28.18 2.63
C LYS A 137 15.39 29.60 3.22
N PRO A 138 16.38 30.08 4.02
CA PRO A 138 16.36 31.45 4.50
C PRO A 138 16.74 32.37 3.32
N SER A 139 15.78 33.13 2.81
CA SER A 139 16.05 34.23 1.89
C SER A 139 16.51 35.45 2.69
N LEU A 140 17.80 35.82 2.56
CA LEU A 140 18.29 37.13 2.98
C LEU A 140 18.32 38.11 1.79
N LEU A 141 17.45 39.13 1.93
CA LEU A 141 17.55 40.60 1.70
C LEU A 141 18.21 41.19 0.43
N PRO A 142 17.79 42.42 0.07
CA PRO A 142 18.78 43.52 0.11
C PRO A 142 18.28 44.85 0.72
N ILE A 143 19.13 45.38 1.62
CA ILE A 143 19.63 46.77 1.77
C ILE A 143 18.65 47.95 1.55
N ALA A 144 18.37 48.69 2.64
CA ALA A 144 18.27 50.16 2.71
C ALA A 144 18.31 50.56 4.22
N ASN A 145 19.43 51.08 4.71
CA ASN A 145 19.79 52.51 4.82
C ASN A 145 19.33 53.21 6.13
N GLN A 146 20.34 53.36 7.01
CA GLN A 146 20.72 54.53 7.81
C GLN A 146 20.15 54.81 9.22
N VAL A 147 21.11 55.17 10.09
CA VAL A 147 21.10 56.25 11.12
C VAL A 147 20.91 55.86 12.61
N THR A 148 22.07 55.96 13.31
CA THR A 148 22.37 56.39 14.69
C THR A 148 21.68 55.73 15.91
N ALA A 149 22.50 55.15 16.81
CA ALA A 149 22.91 55.73 18.09
C ALA A 149 23.15 54.67 19.20
N LYS A 150 24.20 54.89 20.01
CA LYS A 150 24.46 54.38 21.39
C LYS A 150 24.70 52.88 21.56
N VAL A 151 25.95 52.43 21.77
CA VAL A 151 26.74 52.39 23.03
C VAL A 151 26.10 51.47 24.10
N ILE A 152 26.95 50.57 24.63
CA ILE A 152 26.96 49.86 25.93
C ILE A 152 26.86 48.31 25.82
N GLU A 153 27.95 47.69 26.29
CA GLU A 153 28.28 46.27 26.48
C GLU A 153 27.56 45.64 27.72
N PRO A 154 27.73 44.31 27.98
CA PRO A 154 26.66 43.39 28.35
C PRO A 154 26.45 43.25 29.87
N SER A 155 25.23 42.88 30.26
CA SER A 155 24.94 42.42 31.62
C SER A 155 24.18 41.10 31.62
N THR A 156 24.90 40.06 32.01
CA THR A 156 24.48 38.82 32.66
C THR A 156 23.21 38.96 33.51
N PHE A 157 22.23 38.07 33.31
CA PHE A 157 21.54 37.41 34.43
C PHE A 157 20.81 36.13 33.97
N GLN A 158 21.10 35.02 34.66
CA GLN A 158 20.36 33.76 34.57
C GLN A 158 19.24 33.71 35.62
N SER A 159 18.09 33.12 35.26
CA SER A 159 17.23 32.38 36.20
C SER A 159 16.28 31.50 35.38
N LYS A 160 16.42 30.17 35.33
CA LYS A 160 16.15 29.13 36.36
C LYS A 160 14.70 28.63 36.32
N LEU A 161 14.56 27.34 35.97
CA LEU A 161 13.50 26.35 36.29
C LEU A 161 12.04 26.74 35.97
N GLU A 162 11.21 25.88 35.38
CA GLU A 162 10.78 24.60 35.96
C GLU A 162 10.37 23.56 34.91
N THR A 163 10.71 22.31 35.24
CA THR A 163 10.22 21.04 34.72
C THR A 163 8.78 20.73 35.15
N LYS A 164 7.97 20.12 34.26
CA LYS A 164 6.96 19.08 34.61
C LYS A 164 6.50 18.41 33.30
N THR A 165 6.98 17.22 32.95
CA THR A 165 6.62 15.84 33.38
C THR A 165 5.78 15.16 32.32
N GLU A 166 6.39 14.12 31.76
CA GLU A 166 5.83 13.08 30.90
C GLU A 166 4.69 12.34 31.63
N ALA A 167 3.55 12.13 30.97
CA ALA A 167 2.68 10.96 31.17
C ALA A 167 1.45 11.07 30.24
N GLU A 168 1.46 10.31 29.14
CA GLU A 168 0.38 9.38 28.75
C GLU A 168 0.72 8.76 27.39
N LEU A 169 1.76 7.92 27.39
CA LEU A 169 1.87 6.81 26.44
C LEU A 169 0.95 5.71 26.96
N ASN A 170 -0.33 5.73 26.54
CA ASN A 170 -1.20 4.60 26.82
C ASN A 170 -0.99 3.51 25.77
N SER A 171 -0.14 2.57 26.16
CA SER A 171 0.10 1.29 25.52
C SER A 171 -1.09 0.36 25.74
N GLU A 172 -2.00 0.28 24.79
CA GLU A 172 -2.90 -0.88 24.72
C GLU A 172 -2.22 -1.99 23.90
N SER A 173 -1.46 -2.79 24.64
CA SER A 173 -0.88 -4.04 24.15
C SER A 173 -1.96 -5.02 23.70
N ILE A 174 -1.67 -5.61 22.55
CA ILE A 174 -2.45 -6.56 21.77
C ILE A 174 -2.70 -7.85 22.56
N LYS A 175 -3.97 -8.26 22.70
CA LYS A 175 -4.36 -9.67 22.97
C LYS A 175 -4.89 -10.30 21.68
N LEU A 176 -4.03 -11.04 20.97
CA LEU A 176 -4.45 -11.98 19.92
C LEU A 176 -4.68 -13.33 20.57
N VAL A 177 -5.94 -13.64 20.91
CA VAL A 177 -6.36 -14.98 21.33
C VAL A 177 -6.88 -15.70 20.09
N TRP A 178 -6.10 -16.63 19.55
CA TRP A 178 -6.56 -17.54 18.51
C TRP A 178 -7.11 -18.81 19.17
N GLN A 179 -8.44 -18.94 19.18
CA GLN A 179 -9.10 -20.22 19.50
C GLN A 179 -9.06 -21.12 18.27
N ILE A 180 -8.43 -22.28 18.42
CA ILE A 180 -8.48 -23.40 17.47
C ILE A 180 -9.73 -24.21 17.83
N PRO A 181 -10.75 -24.33 16.95
CA PRO A 181 -11.78 -25.31 17.20
C PRO A 181 -11.25 -26.70 16.83
N ASP A 182 -10.90 -27.48 17.85
CA ASP A 182 -10.85 -28.93 17.77
C ASP A 182 -12.22 -29.47 17.33
N LYS A 183 -12.28 -30.10 16.15
CA LYS A 183 -12.73 -31.49 16.02
C LYS A 183 -12.74 -31.95 14.56
N VAL A 184 -11.78 -32.83 14.28
CA VAL A 184 -11.83 -33.85 13.24
C VAL A 184 -13.07 -34.73 13.47
N LYS A 185 -13.94 -34.85 12.46
CA LYS A 185 -14.78 -36.04 12.27
C LYS A 185 -14.63 -36.54 10.84
N ALA A 186 -13.94 -37.68 10.75
CA ALA A 186 -13.80 -38.50 9.56
C ALA A 186 -15.18 -38.95 9.05
N ALA A 187 -15.51 -38.64 7.80
CA ALA A 187 -16.60 -39.27 7.07
C ALA A 187 -16.02 -40.21 6.01
N LYS A 188 -16.23 -41.52 6.22
CA LYS A 188 -15.77 -42.64 5.39
C LYS A 188 -16.37 -42.56 3.98
N ARG A 189 -15.50 -42.73 2.97
CA ARG A 189 -15.84 -43.11 1.58
C ARG A 189 -16.77 -44.33 1.57
N LYS A 190 -17.94 -44.23 0.94
CA LYS A 190 -18.65 -45.41 0.37
C LYS A 190 -18.41 -45.42 -1.14
N LYS A 191 -17.68 -46.44 -1.57
CA LYS A 191 -17.39 -46.78 -2.96
C LYS A 191 -18.60 -47.59 -3.47
N GLN A 192 -19.45 -46.99 -4.29
CA GLN A 192 -20.56 -47.71 -4.92
C GLN A 192 -20.02 -48.32 -6.23
N ILE A 193 -19.68 -49.60 -6.17
CA ILE A 193 -19.42 -50.44 -7.33
C ILE A 193 -20.56 -51.45 -7.34
N SER A 194 -21.52 -51.31 -8.26
CA SER A 194 -22.44 -52.39 -8.61
C SER A 194 -22.05 -52.93 -9.98
N LYS A 195 -21.58 -54.18 -10.00
CA LYS A 195 -21.44 -55.02 -11.19
C LYS A 195 -22.75 -55.81 -11.39
N LYS A 196 -23.20 -55.88 -12.66
CA LYS A 196 -23.95 -56.95 -13.36
C LYS A 196 -25.31 -57.36 -12.77
N PHE A 197 -26.39 -57.54 -13.53
CA PHE A 197 -26.57 -58.13 -14.86
C PHE A 197 -27.39 -57.27 -15.80
#